data_AF-A0ABD3HI27-F1
#
_entry.id   AF-A0ABD3HI27-F1
#
_cell.length_a   1.000
_cell.length_b   1.000
_cell.length_c   1.000
_cell.angle_alpha   90.00
_cell.angle_beta   90.00
_cell.angle_gamma   90.00
#
_symmetry.space_group_name_H-M   'P 1'
#
loop_
_entity.id
_entity.type
_entity.pdbx_description
1 polymer ?
#
loop_
_entity_poly.entity_id
_entity_poly.type
_entity_poly.pdbx_seq_one_letter_code
_entity_poly.pdbx_strand_id
1 'polypeptide(L)'
;MIDSTSLTILEGNIQFFFDLLIQHLLDPMHIEANVTKSLIKRIFGEKDGKPARRACEEFGVHLEAWIQVSDGGIESLPLAPWILTTEERKICRQRISEIRFPTSFGSCLRKAFEKDGAKWPAALKSHDYHILLQYVLPIVLQGLGSQDLRDAIYDLSALMRWVCSKMVRTTDIDEKELFAITTLCKLERTIPPDYFDSQIHLLVHLVREVSLCGPVHGRWMYWLERYMKRVLEEDHSSSILYETSCVRRSFNPKP
;
A
#
# COMPACT_ATOMS: atom_id res chain seq x y z
N MET A 1 -30.02 -13.44 -11.55
CA MET A 1 -30.77 -13.24 -10.30
C MET A 1 -30.36 -14.35 -9.36
N ILE A 2 -29.42 -14.07 -8.47
CA ILE A 2 -29.04 -15.01 -7.42
C ILE A 2 -29.88 -14.63 -6.21
N ASP A 3 -30.67 -15.58 -5.74
CA ASP A 3 -31.63 -15.44 -4.65
C ASP A 3 -30.97 -14.86 -3.39
N SER A 4 -31.62 -13.83 -2.85
CA SER A 4 -31.23 -13.05 -1.67
C SER A 4 -31.37 -13.81 -0.34
N THR A 5 -31.45 -15.14 -0.36
CA THR A 5 -31.79 -15.97 0.81
C THR A 5 -30.67 -16.90 1.26
N SER A 6 -29.47 -16.82 0.65
CA SER A 6 -28.31 -17.65 1.04
C SER A 6 -27.19 -16.89 1.78
N LEU A 7 -27.41 -15.62 2.16
CA LEU A 7 -26.45 -14.82 2.95
C LEU A 7 -26.78 -14.76 4.46
N THR A 8 -27.78 -15.51 4.90
CA THR A 8 -28.41 -15.36 6.22
C THR A 8 -27.65 -16.02 7.40
N ILE A 9 -26.41 -16.46 7.22
CA ILE A 9 -25.61 -17.11 8.31
C ILE A 9 -24.53 -16.18 8.89
N LEU A 10 -24.33 -14.97 8.35
CA LEU A 10 -23.40 -13.97 8.92
C LEU A 10 -24.05 -12.60 9.21
N GLU A 11 -25.35 -12.45 9.00
CA GLU A 11 -26.11 -11.28 9.44
C GLU A 11 -26.67 -11.52 10.84
N GLY A 12 -25.78 -11.49 11.84
CA GLY A 12 -26.21 -11.07 13.16
C GLY A 12 -26.69 -9.63 13.02
N ASN A 13 -28.00 -9.42 12.97
CA ASN A 13 -28.60 -8.09 12.91
C ASN A 13 -28.35 -7.38 14.25
N ILE A 14 -27.15 -6.82 14.38
CA ILE A 14 -26.71 -6.08 15.54
C ILE A 14 -27.44 -4.74 15.48
N GLN A 15 -28.52 -4.60 16.25
CA GLN A 15 -29.43 -3.45 16.23
C GLN A 15 -28.71 -2.08 16.28
N PHE A 16 -27.55 -2.00 16.95
CA PHE A 16 -26.78 -0.76 17.10
C PHE A 16 -25.82 -0.45 15.94
N PHE A 17 -25.62 -1.37 14.98
CA PHE A 17 -24.64 -1.18 13.90
C PHE A 17 -24.95 0.06 13.04
N PHE A 18 -26.23 0.31 12.80
CA PHE A 18 -26.70 1.50 12.09
C PHE A 18 -26.61 2.78 12.93
N ASP A 19 -26.45 2.66 14.25
CA ASP A 19 -26.28 3.78 15.18
C ASP A 19 -24.80 4.17 15.35
N LEU A 20 -23.86 3.37 14.82
CA LEU A 20 -22.43 3.67 14.90
C LEU A 20 -22.05 4.80 13.93
N LEU A 21 -21.32 5.80 14.43
CA LEU A 21 -20.69 6.83 13.61
C LEU A 21 -19.68 6.24 12.61
N ILE A 22 -19.09 5.09 12.93
CA ILE A 22 -18.20 4.32 12.06
C ILE A 22 -18.59 2.85 12.11
N GLN A 23 -19.01 2.34 10.95
CA GLN A 23 -19.46 0.96 10.77
C GLN A 23 -18.30 -0.01 10.47
N HIS A 24 -17.23 0.50 9.87
CA HIS A 24 -16.05 -0.28 9.50
C HIS A 24 -14.80 0.46 9.93
N LEU A 25 -13.93 -0.20 10.69
CA LEU A 25 -12.65 0.34 11.09
C LEU A 25 -11.61 -0.04 10.03
N LEU A 26 -11.12 0.94 9.29
CA LEU A 26 -10.02 0.73 8.37
C LEU A 26 -8.75 0.41 9.14
N ASP A 27 -7.93 -0.45 8.54
CA ASP A 27 -6.64 -0.85 9.07
C ASP A 27 -5.53 -0.05 8.36
N PRO A 28 -5.08 1.09 8.92
CA PRO A 28 -4.12 1.96 8.25
C PRO A 28 -2.77 1.25 8.08
N MET A 29 -2.45 0.30 8.96
CA MET A 29 -1.22 -0.48 8.91
C MET A 29 -1.15 -1.31 7.62
N HIS A 30 -2.20 -2.09 7.34
CA HIS A 30 -2.18 -2.93 6.14
C HIS A 30 -2.43 -2.12 4.87
N ILE A 31 -3.31 -1.11 4.93
CA ILE A 31 -3.61 -0.25 3.77
C ILE A 31 -2.32 0.42 3.29
N GLU A 32 -1.62 1.15 4.17
CA GLU A 32 -0.41 1.87 3.78
C GLU A 32 0.70 0.92 3.33
N ALA A 33 0.88 -0.23 4.00
CA ALA A 33 1.85 -1.23 3.57
C ALA A 33 1.54 -1.80 2.18
N ASN A 34 0.26 -2.08 1.88
CA ASN A 34 -0.18 -2.60 0.58
C ASN A 34 0.01 -1.56 -0.54
N VAL A 35 -0.42 -0.33 -0.29
CA VAL A 35 -0.25 0.80 -1.23
C VAL A 35 1.23 0.99 -1.56
N THR A 36 2.08 1.03 -0.53
CA THR A 36 3.54 1.20 -0.70
C THR A 36 4.15 0.04 -1.48
N LYS A 37 3.81 -1.20 -1.11
CA LYS A 37 4.34 -2.39 -1.78
C LYS A 37 3.95 -2.43 -3.27
N SER A 38 2.71 -2.05 -3.58
CA SER A 38 2.23 -2.00 -4.96
C SER A 38 2.90 -0.87 -5.74
N LEU A 39 3.05 0.31 -5.13
CA LEU A 39 3.71 1.49 -5.72
C LEU A 39 5.15 1.16 -6.09
N ILE A 40 5.89 0.58 -5.16
CA ILE A 40 7.30 0.31 -5.35
C ILE A 40 7.51 -0.76 -6.45
N LYS A 41 6.68 -1.80 -6.46
CA LYS A 41 6.73 -2.79 -7.55
C LYS A 41 6.44 -2.17 -8.92
N ARG A 42 5.65 -1.10 -8.97
CA ARG A 42 5.37 -0.36 -10.21
C ARG A 42 6.58 0.47 -10.64
N ILE A 43 7.16 1.28 -9.76
CA ILE A 43 8.32 2.14 -10.11
C ILE A 43 9.57 1.34 -10.47
N PHE A 44 9.70 0.11 -9.94
CA PHE A 44 10.80 -0.81 -10.30
C PHE A 44 10.52 -1.66 -11.55
N GLY A 45 9.32 -1.57 -12.12
CA GLY A 45 8.91 -2.28 -13.34
C GLY A 45 8.50 -3.74 -13.16
N GLU A 46 8.31 -4.22 -11.92
CA GLU A 46 7.86 -5.60 -11.68
C GLU A 46 6.38 -5.82 -11.95
N LYS A 47 5.56 -4.80 -11.67
CA LYS A 47 4.13 -4.77 -11.98
C LYS A 47 3.86 -4.02 -13.28
N ASP A 48 4.78 -4.05 -14.23
CA ASP A 48 4.58 -3.43 -15.54
C ASP A 48 4.61 -4.50 -16.64
N GLY A 49 3.44 -5.00 -16.99
CA GLY A 49 3.27 -6.01 -18.05
C GLY A 49 2.26 -5.57 -19.09
N LYS A 50 2.05 -6.41 -20.11
CA LYS A 50 1.06 -6.17 -21.17
C LYS A 50 -0.34 -5.80 -20.64
N PRO A 51 -0.87 -6.40 -19.55
CA PRO A 51 -2.18 -5.99 -19.01
C PRO A 51 -2.22 -4.52 -18.58
N ALA A 52 -1.17 -4.05 -17.90
CA ALA A 52 -1.10 -2.65 -17.46
C ALA A 52 -1.03 -1.67 -18.64
N ARG A 53 -0.33 -2.04 -19.72
CA ARG A 53 -0.24 -1.21 -20.93
C ARG A 53 -1.54 -1.21 -21.73
N ARG A 54 -2.21 -2.36 -21.86
CA ARG A 54 -3.55 -2.45 -22.47
C ARG A 54 -4.60 -1.66 -21.71
N ALA A 55 -4.53 -1.63 -20.38
CA ALA A 55 -5.40 -0.76 -19.59
C ALA A 55 -5.16 0.71 -19.93
N CYS A 56 -3.92 1.14 -20.16
CA CYS A 56 -3.65 2.52 -20.60
C CYS A 56 -4.29 2.81 -21.98
N GLU A 57 -4.22 1.87 -22.91
CA GLU A 57 -4.85 1.95 -24.22
C GLU A 57 -6.39 2.02 -24.12
N GLU A 58 -7.00 1.15 -23.32
CA GLU A 58 -8.46 1.09 -23.11
C GLU A 58 -9.02 2.39 -22.51
N PHE A 59 -8.31 2.96 -21.54
CA PHE A 59 -8.71 4.21 -20.89
C PHE A 59 -8.27 5.46 -21.68
N GLY A 60 -7.52 5.32 -22.78
CA GLY A 60 -7.07 6.45 -23.60
C GLY A 60 -6.03 7.35 -22.90
N VAL A 61 -5.25 6.80 -21.98
CA VAL A 61 -4.26 7.54 -21.16
C VAL A 61 -2.83 7.06 -21.43
N HIS A 62 -1.83 7.89 -21.14
CA HIS A 62 -0.40 7.55 -21.29
C HIS A 62 -0.03 6.98 -22.66
N LEU A 63 -0.30 7.73 -23.73
CA LEU A 63 -0.06 7.30 -25.12
C LEU A 63 1.40 6.88 -25.36
N GLU A 64 2.34 7.50 -24.66
CA GLU A 64 3.77 7.17 -24.66
C GLU A 64 4.09 5.76 -24.14
N ALA A 65 3.17 5.15 -23.40
CA ALA A 65 3.34 3.86 -22.76
C ALA A 65 2.60 2.70 -23.47
N TRP A 66 1.90 2.98 -24.57
CA TRP A 66 1.15 1.97 -25.32
C TRP A 66 2.07 0.93 -25.98
N ILE A 67 1.54 -0.28 -26.19
CA ILE A 67 2.28 -1.36 -26.83
C ILE A 67 2.54 -0.98 -28.29
N GLN A 68 3.81 -1.05 -28.70
CA GLN A 68 4.20 -0.77 -30.07
C GLN A 68 4.34 -2.08 -30.83
N VAL A 69 3.70 -2.16 -32.00
CA VAL A 69 3.81 -3.30 -32.91
C VAL A 69 4.70 -2.88 -34.08
N SER A 70 5.84 -3.55 -34.22
CA SER A 70 6.72 -3.37 -35.37
C SER A 70 6.16 -4.04 -36.63
N ASP A 71 6.65 -3.67 -37.82
CA ASP A 71 6.24 -4.22 -39.11
C ASP A 71 6.35 -5.77 -39.20
N GLY A 72 7.19 -6.38 -38.35
CA GLY A 72 7.33 -7.83 -38.21
C GLY A 72 6.39 -8.49 -37.20
N GLY A 73 5.42 -7.76 -36.64
CA GLY A 73 4.48 -8.27 -35.63
C GLY A 73 5.08 -8.43 -34.23
N ILE A 74 6.31 -7.96 -34.00
CA ILE A 74 6.95 -8.01 -32.68
C ILE A 74 6.40 -6.86 -31.84
N GLU A 75 5.74 -7.22 -30.74
CA GLU A 75 5.27 -6.29 -29.70
C GLU A 75 6.44 -5.87 -28.78
N SER A 76 6.65 -4.57 -28.63
CA SER A 76 7.60 -3.98 -27.68
C SER A 76 6.88 -3.08 -26.68
N LEU A 77 7.42 -3.02 -25.46
CA LEU A 77 6.92 -2.11 -24.41
C LEU A 77 7.90 -0.94 -24.29
N PRO A 78 7.51 0.29 -24.66
CA PRO A 78 8.34 1.45 -24.43
C PRO A 78 8.49 1.71 -22.93
N LEU A 79 9.57 2.40 -22.54
CA LEU A 79 9.79 2.79 -21.15
C LEU A 79 8.65 3.73 -20.71
N ALA A 80 7.88 3.30 -19.71
CA ALA A 80 6.80 4.11 -19.18
C ALA A 80 7.31 5.23 -18.26
N PRO A 81 6.58 6.36 -18.18
CA PRO A 81 6.98 7.52 -17.36
C PRO A 81 6.94 7.26 -15.85
N TRP A 82 6.26 6.21 -15.40
CA TRP A 82 6.19 5.78 -13.99
C TRP A 82 7.30 4.80 -13.60
N ILE A 83 8.16 4.37 -14.52
CA ILE A 83 9.21 3.38 -14.28
C ILE A 83 10.57 4.05 -14.26
N LEU A 84 11.37 3.71 -13.25
CA LEU A 84 12.77 4.13 -13.19
C LEU A 84 13.61 3.33 -14.19
N THR A 85 14.51 4.02 -14.89
CA THR A 85 15.52 3.39 -15.75
C THR A 85 16.39 2.42 -14.95
N THR A 86 17.12 1.55 -15.62
CA THR A 86 18.02 0.59 -14.96
C THR A 86 19.09 1.29 -14.10
N GLU A 87 19.63 2.43 -14.56
CA GLU A 87 20.62 3.20 -13.79
C GLU A 87 19.99 3.93 -12.61
N GLU A 88 18.81 4.55 -12.79
CA GLU A 88 18.08 5.18 -11.67
C GLU A 88 17.68 4.16 -10.59
N ARG A 89 17.33 2.93 -10.97
CA ARG A 89 17.03 1.85 -10.02
C ARG A 89 18.25 1.47 -9.18
N LYS A 90 19.45 1.44 -9.77
CA LYS A 90 20.70 1.20 -9.03
C LYS A 90 20.96 2.33 -8.02
N ILE A 91 20.85 3.58 -8.46
CA ILE A 91 21.01 4.76 -7.59
C ILE A 91 19.99 4.72 -6.44
N CYS A 92 18.73 4.42 -6.73
CA CYS A 92 17.68 4.31 -5.73
C CYS A 92 18.00 3.23 -4.68
N ARG A 93 18.42 2.03 -5.11
CA ARG A 93 18.84 0.95 -4.18
C ARG A 93 20.03 1.34 -3.33
N GLN A 94 21.04 1.95 -3.95
CA GLN A 94 22.23 2.41 -3.25
C GLN A 94 21.83 3.38 -2.14
N ARG A 95 21.04 4.41 -2.46
CA ARG A 95 20.54 5.40 -1.48
C ARG A 95 19.78 4.72 -0.33
N ILE A 96 18.88 3.77 -0.62
CA ILE A 96 18.15 3.04 0.42
C ILE A 96 19.09 2.22 1.32
N SER A 97 20.14 1.62 0.75
CA SER A 97 21.10 0.80 1.50
C SER A 97 22.02 1.61 2.43
N GLU A 98 22.27 2.87 2.06
CA GLU A 98 23.12 3.79 2.79
C GLU A 98 22.37 4.51 3.93
N ILE A 99 21.03 4.61 3.84
CA ILE A 99 20.22 5.22 4.89
C ILE A 99 20.46 4.54 6.25
N ARG A 100 20.55 5.38 7.28
CA ARG A 100 20.66 5.00 8.68
C ARG A 100 19.55 5.71 9.45
N PHE A 101 18.92 4.97 10.34
CA PHE A 101 17.87 5.48 11.21
C PHE A 101 18.37 5.65 12.64
N PRO A 102 17.80 6.58 13.42
CA PRO A 102 17.98 6.60 14.86
C PRO A 102 17.59 5.26 15.49
N THR A 103 18.20 4.95 16.64
CA THR A 103 17.87 3.75 17.43
C THR A 103 16.36 3.67 17.66
N SER A 104 15.78 2.48 17.46
CA SER A 104 14.34 2.17 17.61
C SER A 104 13.37 2.78 16.57
N PHE A 105 13.84 3.57 15.60
CA PHE A 105 12.96 4.13 14.57
C PHE A 105 12.55 3.08 13.52
N GLY A 106 13.53 2.39 12.92
CA GLY A 106 13.30 1.45 11.82
C GLY A 106 14.31 0.32 11.79
N SER A 107 14.01 -0.73 11.03
CA SER A 107 14.96 -1.80 10.79
C SER A 107 16.06 -1.36 9.81
N CYS A 108 17.20 -2.04 9.83
CA CYS A 108 18.27 -1.78 8.87
C CYS A 108 17.86 -2.31 7.48
N LEU A 109 17.56 -1.39 6.56
CA LEU A 109 17.13 -1.73 5.20
C LEU A 109 18.27 -2.26 4.34
N ARG A 110 19.55 -1.99 4.68
CA ARG A 110 20.72 -2.36 3.88
C ARG A 110 20.67 -3.79 3.34
N LYS A 111 20.41 -4.77 4.21
CA LYS A 111 20.40 -6.20 3.83
C LYS A 111 19.35 -6.53 2.76
N ALA A 112 18.26 -5.77 2.70
CA ALA A 112 17.21 -5.95 1.71
C ALA A 112 17.60 -5.39 0.33
N PHE A 113 18.49 -4.40 0.28
CA PHE A 113 18.83 -3.66 -0.96
C PHE A 113 20.27 -3.86 -1.46
N GLU A 114 21.11 -4.58 -0.70
CA GLU A 114 22.52 -4.81 -1.02
C GLU A 114 22.74 -5.82 -2.16
N LYS A 115 21.79 -6.73 -2.40
CA LYS A 115 21.87 -7.65 -3.54
C LYS A 115 21.43 -6.94 -4.81
N ASP A 116 22.33 -6.94 -5.79
CA ASP A 116 22.03 -6.44 -7.12
C ASP A 116 21.04 -7.38 -7.81
N GLY A 117 19.93 -6.79 -8.28
CA GLY A 117 18.85 -7.54 -8.89
C GLY A 117 17.78 -6.61 -9.44
N ALA A 118 17.14 -7.01 -10.55
CA ALA A 118 16.08 -6.22 -11.17
C ALA A 118 14.83 -6.10 -10.26
N LYS A 119 14.63 -7.04 -9.35
CA LYS A 119 13.43 -7.14 -8.49
C LYS A 119 13.63 -6.52 -7.11
N TRP A 120 12.59 -5.92 -6.58
CA TRP A 120 12.45 -5.38 -5.24
C TRP A 120 12.54 -6.51 -4.19
N PRO A 121 13.14 -6.26 -3.02
CA PRO A 121 13.24 -7.26 -1.96
C PRO A 121 11.88 -7.81 -1.52
N ALA A 122 11.80 -9.14 -1.42
CA ALA A 122 10.58 -9.85 -1.04
C ALA A 122 10.28 -9.84 0.47
N ALA A 123 11.25 -9.51 1.33
CA ALA A 123 11.22 -9.81 2.76
C ALA A 123 11.11 -8.59 3.70
N LEU A 124 10.43 -7.53 3.27
CA LEU A 124 10.15 -6.36 4.13
C LEU A 124 8.86 -6.58 4.94
N LYS A 125 8.85 -6.13 6.20
CA LYS A 125 7.65 -6.14 7.05
C LYS A 125 6.78 -4.89 6.79
N SER A 126 5.55 -4.90 7.27
CA SER A 126 4.65 -3.73 7.19
C SER A 126 5.32 -2.46 7.68
N HIS A 127 5.92 -2.49 8.88
CA HIS A 127 6.69 -1.37 9.47
C HIS A 127 7.74 -0.77 8.51
N ASP A 128 8.44 -1.62 7.78
CA ASP A 128 9.46 -1.16 6.83
C ASP A 128 8.82 -0.41 5.66
N TYR A 129 7.67 -0.87 5.16
CA TYR A 129 6.92 -0.17 4.12
C TYR A 129 6.37 1.19 4.57
N HIS A 130 5.89 1.33 5.81
CA HIS A 130 5.46 2.64 6.33
C HIS A 130 6.61 3.63 6.38
N ILE A 131 7.77 3.22 6.90
CA ILE A 131 8.97 4.07 6.91
C ILE A 131 9.39 4.43 5.49
N LEU A 132 9.31 3.45 4.58
CA LEU A 132 9.66 3.67 3.19
C LEU A 132 8.77 4.75 2.56
N LEU A 133 7.46 4.64 2.68
CA LEU A 133 6.55 5.62 2.10
C LEU A 133 6.65 6.98 2.80
N GLN A 134 6.62 7.01 4.12
CA GLN A 134 6.54 8.27 4.85
C GLN A 134 7.82 9.09 4.76
N TYR A 135 9.01 8.46 4.78
CA TYR A 135 10.27 9.20 4.95
C TYR A 135 11.33 8.89 3.89
N VAL A 136 11.43 7.64 3.43
CA VAL A 136 12.55 7.25 2.56
C VAL A 136 12.31 7.58 1.10
N LEU A 137 11.16 7.18 0.55
CA LEU A 137 10.82 7.37 -0.87
C LEU A 137 10.98 8.82 -1.33
N PRO A 138 10.50 9.84 -0.59
CA PRO A 138 10.67 11.23 -0.98
C PRO A 138 12.14 11.65 -1.17
N ILE A 139 13.02 11.12 -0.31
CA ILE A 139 14.45 11.45 -0.29
C ILE A 139 15.17 10.68 -1.39
N VAL A 140 14.97 9.37 -1.48
CA VAL A 140 15.75 8.53 -2.40
C VAL A 140 15.37 8.75 -3.86
N LEU A 141 14.13 9.18 -4.13
CA LEU A 141 13.68 9.50 -5.48
C LEU A 141 14.06 10.90 -5.94
N GLN A 142 14.71 11.72 -5.11
CA GLN A 142 15.11 13.06 -5.52
C GLN A 142 16.01 13.04 -6.77
N GLY A 143 15.55 13.67 -7.84
CA GLY A 143 16.25 13.69 -9.14
C GLY A 143 16.19 12.39 -9.94
N LEU A 144 15.33 11.43 -9.57
CA LEU A 144 15.09 10.18 -10.31
C LEU A 144 13.68 10.18 -10.92
N GLY A 145 13.52 9.61 -12.10
CA GLY A 145 12.23 9.49 -12.80
C GLY A 145 11.66 10.83 -13.29
N SER A 146 10.39 10.81 -13.68
CA SER A 146 9.67 12.03 -14.09
C SER A 146 9.37 12.94 -12.89
N GLN A 147 9.25 14.25 -13.16
CA GLN A 147 8.90 15.21 -12.11
C GLN A 147 7.50 14.92 -11.54
N ASP A 148 6.52 14.66 -12.40
CA ASP A 148 5.16 14.37 -12.00
C ASP A 148 5.08 13.14 -11.07
N LEU A 149 5.85 12.09 -11.34
CA LEU A 149 5.93 10.90 -10.48
C LEU A 149 6.46 11.26 -9.08
N ARG A 150 7.51 12.08 -9.01
CA ARG A 150 8.08 12.50 -7.72
C ARG A 150 7.09 13.33 -6.93
N ASP A 151 6.44 14.29 -7.57
CA ASP A 151 5.48 15.18 -6.92
C ASP A 151 4.29 14.39 -6.36
N ALA A 152 3.77 13.41 -7.12
CA ALA A 152 2.71 12.53 -6.65
C ALA A 152 3.14 11.67 -5.45
N ILE A 153 4.37 11.14 -5.46
CA ILE A 153 4.90 10.37 -4.33
C ILE A 153 5.14 11.27 -3.12
N TYR A 154 5.62 12.50 -3.31
CA TYR A 154 5.85 13.46 -2.23
C TYR A 154 4.56 13.83 -1.51
N ASP A 155 3.49 14.06 -2.28
CA ASP A 155 2.16 14.35 -1.75
C ASP A 155 1.59 13.13 -1.01
N LEU A 156 1.71 11.93 -1.58
CA LEU A 156 1.29 10.69 -0.91
C LEU A 156 2.03 10.47 0.41
N SER A 157 3.35 10.65 0.41
CA SER A 157 4.18 10.57 1.62
C SER A 157 3.79 11.62 2.65
N ALA A 158 3.49 12.85 2.22
CA ALA A 158 3.04 13.93 3.10
C ALA A 158 1.67 13.63 3.72
N LEU A 159 0.74 13.10 2.93
CA LEU A 159 -0.57 12.67 3.38
C LEU A 159 -0.44 11.57 4.44
N MET A 160 0.34 10.53 4.17
CA MET A 160 0.53 9.43 5.12
C MET A 160 1.24 9.87 6.40
N ARG A 161 2.23 10.77 6.32
CA ARG A 161 2.85 11.37 7.52
C ARG A 161 1.82 12.12 8.37
N TRP A 162 0.88 12.83 7.75
CA TRP A 162 -0.18 13.53 8.47
C TRP A 162 -1.17 12.56 9.10
N VAL A 163 -1.66 11.57 8.34
CA VAL A 163 -2.57 10.52 8.85
C VAL A 163 -1.95 9.81 10.05
N CYS A 164 -0.65 9.48 9.98
CA CYS A 164 0.10 8.80 11.03
C CYS A 164 0.66 9.72 12.12
N SER A 165 0.31 11.01 12.12
CA SER A 165 0.78 11.96 13.13
C SER A 165 0.27 11.58 14.53
N LYS A 166 1.09 11.84 15.56
CA LYS A 166 0.69 11.65 16.96
C LYS A 166 -0.35 12.67 17.42
N MET A 167 -0.35 13.84 16.81
CA MET A 167 -1.27 14.93 17.11
C MET A 167 -1.84 15.46 15.80
N VAL A 168 -3.15 15.59 15.75
CA VAL A 168 -3.88 16.12 14.60
C VAL A 168 -4.63 17.36 15.06
N ARG A 169 -4.44 18.47 14.35
CA ARG A 169 -5.19 19.70 14.60
C ARG A 169 -6.50 19.63 13.85
N THR A 170 -7.59 19.97 14.52
CA THR A 170 -8.92 19.95 13.93
C THR A 170 -9.08 20.97 12.80
N THR A 171 -8.33 22.08 12.84
CA THR A 171 -8.29 23.10 11.79
C THR A 171 -7.75 22.60 10.47
N ASP A 172 -6.93 21.56 10.49
CA ASP A 172 -6.22 21.07 9.31
C ASP A 172 -7.04 19.99 8.57
N ILE A 173 -8.12 19.48 9.18
CA ILE A 173 -8.88 18.33 8.67
C ILE A 173 -9.48 18.62 7.29
N ASP A 174 -10.21 19.73 7.14
CA ASP A 174 -10.88 20.08 5.89
C ASP A 174 -9.87 20.28 4.75
N GLU A 175 -8.73 20.93 5.05
CA GLU A 175 -7.63 21.09 4.11
C GLU A 175 -7.05 19.73 3.71
N LYS A 176 -6.95 18.79 4.65
CA LYS A 176 -6.34 17.48 4.43
C LYS A 176 -7.26 16.51 3.71
N GLU A 177 -8.59 16.65 3.85
CA GLU A 177 -9.57 15.94 3.01
C GLU A 177 -9.39 16.36 1.53
N LEU A 178 -9.32 17.66 1.26
CA LEU A 178 -9.06 18.17 -0.10
C LEU A 178 -7.67 17.74 -0.61
N PHE A 179 -6.66 17.78 0.27
CA PHE A 179 -5.31 17.34 -0.06
C PHE A 179 -5.25 15.85 -0.42
N ALA A 180 -6.01 15.00 0.27
CA ALA A 180 -6.10 13.57 -0.05
C ALA A 180 -6.70 13.33 -1.43
N ILE A 181 -7.79 14.01 -1.75
CA ILE A 181 -8.44 13.94 -3.07
C ILE A 181 -7.46 14.39 -4.16
N THR A 182 -6.81 15.55 -3.95
CA THR A 182 -5.84 16.09 -4.91
C THR A 182 -4.65 15.14 -5.11
N THR A 183 -4.18 14.51 -4.03
CA THR A 183 -3.10 13.52 -4.08
C THR A 183 -3.50 12.30 -4.89
N LEU A 184 -4.71 11.78 -4.69
CA LEU A 184 -5.22 10.66 -5.50
C LEU A 184 -5.34 11.04 -6.97
N CYS A 185 -5.88 12.21 -7.31
CA CYS A 185 -5.97 12.66 -8.70
C CYS A 185 -4.57 12.82 -9.36
N LYS A 186 -3.57 13.29 -8.61
CA LYS A 186 -2.17 13.34 -9.10
C LYS A 186 -1.59 11.95 -9.33
N LEU A 187 -1.87 11.00 -8.45
CA LEU A 187 -1.48 9.60 -8.66
C LEU A 187 -2.17 9.02 -9.89
N GLU A 188 -3.47 9.22 -10.06
CA GLU A 188 -4.27 8.72 -11.20
C GLU A 188 -3.77 9.26 -12.54
N ARG A 189 -3.28 10.50 -12.55
CA ARG A 189 -2.67 11.10 -13.74
C ARG A 189 -1.29 10.55 -14.07
N THR A 190 -0.55 10.01 -13.09
CA THR A 190 0.87 9.67 -13.24
C THR A 190 1.14 8.18 -13.35
N ILE A 191 0.29 7.36 -12.75
CA ILE A 191 0.45 5.91 -12.64
C ILE A 191 -0.70 5.24 -13.42
N PRO A 192 -0.47 4.09 -14.09
CA PRO A 192 -1.47 3.41 -14.90
C PRO A 192 -2.72 3.03 -14.09
N PRO A 193 -3.89 2.94 -14.75
CA PRO A 193 -5.16 2.56 -14.12
C PRO A 193 -5.10 1.23 -13.35
N ASP A 194 -4.30 0.27 -13.82
CA ASP A 194 -4.08 -1.05 -13.16
C ASP A 194 -3.46 -0.95 -11.75
N TYR A 195 -2.94 0.22 -11.34
CA TYR A 195 -2.49 0.45 -9.97
C TYR A 195 -3.65 0.70 -9.00
N PHE A 196 -4.76 1.25 -9.48
CA PHE A 196 -5.88 1.70 -8.66
C PHE A 196 -6.78 0.54 -8.27
N ASP A 197 -6.44 -0.10 -7.16
CA ASP A 197 -7.30 -1.03 -6.45
C ASP A 197 -8.06 -0.34 -5.31
N SER A 198 -8.93 -1.08 -4.64
CA SER A 198 -9.71 -0.54 -3.53
C SER A 198 -8.86 0.02 -2.40
N GLN A 199 -7.64 -0.49 -2.16
CA GLN A 199 -6.77 -0.01 -1.08
C GLN A 199 -6.32 1.43 -1.28
N ILE A 200 -6.12 1.85 -2.54
CA ILE A 200 -5.72 3.23 -2.86
C ILE A 200 -6.84 4.21 -2.55
N HIS A 201 -8.07 3.87 -2.92
CA HIS A 201 -9.21 4.74 -2.66
C HIS A 201 -9.53 4.86 -1.16
N LEU A 202 -9.17 3.86 -0.34
CA LEU A 202 -9.28 3.94 1.12
C LEU A 202 -8.45 5.07 1.75
N LEU A 203 -7.44 5.60 1.07
CA LEU A 203 -6.61 6.70 1.60
C LEU A 203 -7.42 7.97 1.88
N VAL A 204 -8.45 8.27 1.08
CA VAL A 204 -9.36 9.40 1.35
C VAL A 204 -10.22 9.12 2.57
N HIS A 205 -10.69 7.88 2.72
CA HIS A 205 -11.48 7.47 3.88
C HIS A 205 -10.66 7.46 5.17
N LEU A 206 -9.35 7.20 5.11
CA LEU A 206 -8.47 7.30 6.28
C LEU A 206 -8.44 8.73 6.86
N VAL A 207 -8.47 9.76 6.02
CA VAL A 207 -8.57 11.15 6.49
C VAL A 207 -9.89 11.38 7.20
N ARG A 208 -10.99 10.89 6.63
CA ARG A 208 -12.32 11.00 7.26
C ARG A 208 -12.37 10.27 8.60
N GLU A 209 -11.78 9.09 8.70
CA GLU A 209 -11.68 8.38 9.97
C GLU A 209 -10.82 9.11 11.00
N VAL A 210 -9.74 9.76 10.58
CA VAL A 210 -8.94 10.61 11.48
C VAL A 210 -9.78 11.78 12.01
N SER A 211 -10.69 12.34 11.20
CA SER A 211 -11.63 13.37 11.65
C SER A 211 -12.61 12.87 12.72
N LEU A 212 -13.06 11.61 12.61
CA LEU A 212 -14.10 11.06 13.48
C LEU A 212 -13.53 10.40 14.75
N CYS A 213 -12.45 9.62 14.61
CA CYS A 213 -11.83 8.85 15.68
C CYS A 213 -10.59 9.51 16.28
N GLY A 214 -10.08 10.59 15.68
CA GLY A 214 -8.80 11.17 16.05
C GLY A 214 -7.60 10.36 15.55
N PRO A 215 -6.41 10.56 16.15
CA PRO A 215 -5.15 9.99 15.69
C PRO A 215 -5.18 8.46 15.55
N VAL A 216 -4.58 7.95 14.48
CA VAL A 216 -4.58 6.50 14.16
C VAL A 216 -3.87 5.63 15.20
N HIS A 217 -2.98 6.18 16.05
CA HIS A 217 -2.09 5.42 16.95
C HIS A 217 -2.79 4.36 17.80
N GLY A 218 -4.00 4.65 18.31
CA GLY A 218 -4.79 3.68 19.09
C GLY A 218 -5.46 2.58 18.26
N ARG A 219 -5.48 2.73 16.93
CA ARG A 219 -6.17 1.84 15.97
C ARG A 219 -5.20 1.01 15.12
N TRP A 220 -3.89 1.16 15.33
CA TRP A 220 -2.92 0.31 14.64
C TRP A 220 -3.04 -1.14 15.08
N MET A 221 -2.98 -2.05 14.13
CA MET A 221 -3.04 -3.48 14.40
C MET A 221 -1.73 -4.06 14.96
N TYR A 222 -0.64 -3.28 15.03
CA TYR A 222 0.64 -3.75 15.55
C TYR A 222 0.57 -4.40 16.93
N TRP A 223 -0.13 -3.77 17.87
CA TRP A 223 -0.22 -4.28 19.23
C TRP A 223 -1.03 -5.58 19.27
N LEU A 224 -2.13 -5.62 18.49
CA LEU A 224 -3.01 -6.78 18.43
C LEU A 224 -2.33 -7.96 17.75
N GLU A 225 -1.66 -7.76 16.62
CA GLU A 225 -0.89 -8.82 15.95
C GLU A 225 0.22 -9.38 16.85
N ARG A 226 0.96 -8.51 17.56
CA ARG A 226 2.00 -8.95 18.50
C ARG A 226 1.41 -9.70 19.69
N TYR A 227 0.26 -9.27 20.18
CA TYR A 227 -0.45 -9.96 21.26
C TYR A 227 -0.92 -11.35 20.81
N MET A 228 -1.65 -11.42 19.69
CA MET A 228 -2.15 -12.68 19.12
C MET A 228 -1.02 -13.64 18.81
N LYS A 229 0.11 -13.15 18.28
CA LYS A 229 1.28 -13.99 18.01
C LYS A 229 1.80 -14.67 19.29
N ARG A 230 1.88 -13.94 20.41
CA ARG A 230 2.33 -14.51 21.70
C ARG A 230 1.36 -15.55 22.23
N VAL A 231 0.06 -15.25 22.20
CA VAL A 231 -0.98 -16.19 22.66
C VAL A 231 -0.91 -17.49 21.84
N LEU A 232 -0.80 -17.39 20.52
CA LEU A 232 -0.69 -18.58 19.65
C LEU A 232 0.61 -19.36 19.87
N GLU A 233 1.73 -18.69 20.16
CA GLU A 233 3.00 -19.35 20.51
C GLU A 233 2.92 -20.06 21.88
N GLU A 234 2.21 -19.47 22.85
CA GLU A 234 1.94 -20.07 24.16
C GLU A 234 0.99 -21.28 24.04
N ASP A 235 -0.07 -21.21 23.23
CA ASP A 235 -1.01 -22.32 22.97
C ASP A 235 -0.35 -23.50 22.24
N HIS A 236 0.60 -23.23 21.33
CA HIS A 236 1.42 -24.29 20.72
C HIS A 236 2.40 -24.94 21.70
N SER A 237 2.75 -24.25 22.79
CA SER A 237 3.53 -24.79 23.91
C SER A 237 2.68 -25.54 24.93
N SER A 238 1.36 -25.32 24.90
CA SER A 238 0.35 -25.88 25.81
C SER A 238 -0.74 -26.61 25.03
N SER A 239 -0.33 -27.54 24.15
CA SER A 239 -1.24 -28.48 23.48
C SER A 239 -1.80 -29.56 24.43
N ILE A 240 -2.22 -29.16 25.63
CA ILE A 240 -3.17 -29.88 26.47
C ILE A 240 -4.04 -28.78 27.09
N LEU A 241 -5.34 -28.82 26.74
CA LEU A 241 -6.50 -28.14 27.36
C LEU A 241 -7.24 -27.12 26.47
N TYR A 242 -8.16 -27.71 25.70
CA TYR A 242 -9.51 -27.25 25.34
C TYR A 242 -9.74 -26.22 24.22
N GLU A 243 -10.18 -26.79 23.09
CA GLU A 243 -11.33 -26.38 22.27
C GLU A 243 -12.05 -25.09 22.68
N THR A 244 -11.67 -23.97 22.09
CA THR A 244 -12.64 -23.02 21.53
C THR A 244 -12.23 -22.71 20.10
N SER A 245 -12.84 -23.45 19.18
CA SER A 245 -12.58 -23.41 17.76
C SER A 245 -13.24 -22.18 17.12
N CYS A 246 -12.42 -21.18 16.77
CA CYS A 246 -12.59 -20.45 15.51
C CYS A 246 -11.43 -20.86 14.60
N VAL A 247 -11.46 -22.14 14.22
CA VAL A 247 -10.46 -22.78 13.38
C VAL A 247 -10.66 -22.31 11.94
N ARG A 248 -9.72 -21.48 11.48
CA ARG A 248 -9.42 -21.24 10.06
C ARG A 248 -8.84 -22.53 9.47
N ARG A 249 -9.68 -23.55 9.24
CA ARG A 249 -9.30 -24.72 8.42
C ARG A 249 -9.49 -24.33 6.96
N SER A 250 -8.40 -23.95 6.31
CA SER A 250 -8.32 -23.94 4.86
C SER A 250 -8.44 -25.38 4.38
N PHE A 251 -9.63 -25.80 3.95
CA PHE A 251 -9.77 -26.98 3.11
C PHE A 251 -9.18 -26.64 1.75
N ASN A 252 -8.06 -27.28 1.45
CA ASN A 252 -7.40 -27.19 0.16
C ASN A 252 -7.64 -28.55 -0.53
N PRO A 253 -8.65 -28.71 -1.39
CA PRO A 253 -8.77 -29.90 -2.20
C PRO A 253 -7.75 -29.79 -3.34
N LYS A 254 -6.73 -30.64 -3.30
CA LYS A 254 -5.93 -30.98 -4.48
C LYS A 254 -6.47 -32.29 -5.07
N PRO A 255 -6.32 -32.48 -6.40
CA PRO A 255 -7.33 -33.05 -7.30
C PRO A 255 -7.68 -34.51 -7.03
#